data_AF-A0A543J3S3-F1
#
_entry.id   AF-A0A543J3S3-F1
#
_cell.length_a   1.000
_cell.length_b   1.000
_cell.length_c   1.000
_cell.angle_alpha   90.00
_cell.angle_beta   90.00
_cell.angle_gamma   90.00
#
_symmetry.space_group_name_H-M   'P 1'
#
loop_
_entity.id
_entity.type
_entity.pdbx_description
1 polymer ?
#
loop_
_entity_poly.entity_id
_entity_poly.type
_entity_poly.pdbx_seq_one_letter_code
_entity_poly.pdbx_strand_id
1 'polypeptide(L)'
;MAVRTQESSAVGAGLRPQAVMLTFLGNYVYGSDICVFSGSFIEVFARVGVSAEATRSTLTRMVNRGLLRRQRQGRRMYFGLTRRTVDILKDGEQRVWHTGVVNTDERDRWTLIGFSLPESWQRERHELRSRLIWAGFGPLQNGLWIAPAEVDVTEIVKDLGAQANVKVFAAEPLPPTDMRRLVQDAYNLTDLEGRYRAFLDRWDRPEPLPEAADDLVRSLVMLTEWLQIIRTDPRLPLRYLPPDWPAERAQRVCHELYRRFRPEATRVASEILDTVPDADPPR
;
A
#
# COMPACT_ATOMS: atom_id res chain seq x y z
N MET A 1 19.08 -30.56 -30.22
CA MET A 1 18.16 -30.30 -29.10
C MET A 1 18.81 -29.28 -28.17
N ALA A 2 18.59 -27.99 -28.45
CA ALA A 2 19.12 -26.91 -27.63
C ALA A 2 18.13 -26.61 -26.50
N VAL A 3 18.66 -26.64 -25.28
CA VAL A 3 17.98 -26.25 -24.04
C VAL A 3 17.55 -24.78 -24.19
N ARG A 4 16.24 -24.54 -24.26
CA ARG A 4 15.67 -23.19 -24.09
C ARG A 4 15.84 -22.82 -22.61
N THR A 5 16.89 -22.05 -22.33
CA THR A 5 16.97 -21.24 -21.11
C THR A 5 15.75 -20.34 -21.07
N GLN A 6 14.87 -20.56 -20.10
CA GLN A 6 13.74 -19.69 -19.82
C GLN A 6 14.30 -18.31 -19.40
N GLU A 7 14.23 -17.34 -20.30
CA GLU A 7 14.36 -15.94 -19.93
C GLU A 7 13.24 -15.62 -18.94
N SER A 8 13.62 -15.30 -17.71
CA SER A 8 12.74 -14.86 -16.64
C SER A 8 11.97 -13.63 -17.10
N SER A 9 10.69 -13.80 -17.42
CA SER A 9 9.81 -12.72 -17.83
C SER A 9 9.78 -11.62 -16.74
N ALA A 10 10.17 -10.41 -17.11
CA ALA A 10 10.36 -9.26 -16.22
C ALA A 10 9.03 -8.57 -15.83
N VAL A 11 7.92 -9.31 -15.79
CA VAL A 11 6.54 -8.80 -15.63
C VAL A 11 6.39 -7.94 -14.35
N GLY A 12 7.09 -8.32 -13.28
CA GLY A 12 7.11 -7.62 -12.00
C GLY A 12 8.44 -6.92 -11.66
N ALA A 13 9.25 -6.54 -12.66
CA ALA A 13 10.54 -5.90 -12.40
C ALA A 13 10.38 -4.67 -11.48
N GLY A 14 11.09 -4.69 -10.35
CA GLY A 14 11.02 -3.64 -9.32
C GLY A 14 10.00 -3.85 -8.21
N LEU A 15 9.09 -4.82 -8.32
CA LEU A 15 8.16 -5.15 -7.24
C LEU A 15 8.86 -5.88 -6.10
N ARG A 16 8.69 -5.35 -4.88
CA ARG A 16 9.23 -5.99 -3.68
C ARG A 16 8.42 -7.26 -3.38
N PRO A 17 9.04 -8.44 -3.19
CA PRO A 17 8.31 -9.68 -2.92
C PRO A 17 7.35 -9.61 -1.74
N GLN A 18 7.69 -8.87 -0.68
CA GLN A 18 6.79 -8.66 0.46
C GLN A 18 5.53 -7.86 0.08
N ALA A 19 5.63 -6.91 -0.84
CA ALA A 19 4.47 -6.14 -1.30
C ALA A 19 3.52 -7.05 -2.10
N VAL A 20 4.06 -7.85 -3.02
CA VAL A 20 3.28 -8.86 -3.76
C VAL A 20 2.63 -9.86 -2.80
N MET A 21 3.34 -10.29 -1.74
CA MET A 21 2.79 -11.15 -0.68
C MET A 21 1.59 -10.52 0.00
N LEU A 22 1.67 -9.26 0.41
CA LEU A 22 0.55 -8.58 1.04
C LEU A 22 -0.64 -8.42 0.07
N THR A 23 -0.38 -8.09 -1.19
CA THR A 23 -1.42 -8.02 -2.24
C THR A 23 -2.12 -9.37 -2.41
N PHE A 24 -1.36 -10.45 -2.51
CA PHE A 24 -1.91 -11.81 -2.66
C PHE A 24 -2.72 -12.23 -1.44
N LEU A 25 -2.17 -12.05 -0.24
CA LEU A 25 -2.86 -12.40 1.02
C LEU A 25 -4.16 -11.61 1.18
N GLY A 26 -4.17 -10.31 0.86
CA GLY A 26 -5.35 -9.45 0.94
C GLY A 26 -6.47 -9.85 -0.02
N ASN A 27 -6.15 -10.44 -1.18
CA ASN A 27 -7.15 -10.78 -2.19
C ASN A 27 -7.65 -12.23 -2.11
N TYR A 28 -6.84 -13.15 -1.58
CA TYR A 28 -7.13 -14.60 -1.66
C TYR A 28 -7.13 -15.33 -0.31
N VAL A 29 -6.67 -14.70 0.77
CA VAL A 29 -6.52 -15.37 2.09
C VAL A 29 -7.27 -14.62 3.19
N TYR A 30 -7.26 -13.29 3.15
CA TYR A 30 -7.97 -12.44 4.10
C TYR A 30 -9.47 -12.76 4.12
N GLY A 31 -10.02 -13.00 5.31
CA GLY A 31 -11.44 -13.32 5.53
C GLY A 31 -11.82 -14.81 5.40
N SER A 32 -10.87 -15.70 5.10
CA SER A 32 -11.16 -17.12 4.79
C SER A 32 -10.71 -18.14 5.85
N ASP A 33 -10.08 -17.73 6.95
CA ASP A 33 -9.58 -18.62 8.02
C ASP A 33 -8.81 -19.86 7.51
N ILE A 34 -7.94 -19.65 6.52
CA ILE A 34 -7.11 -20.68 5.89
C ILE A 34 -5.61 -20.39 6.04
N CYS A 35 -4.82 -21.46 6.00
CA CYS A 35 -3.38 -21.39 5.79
C CYS A 35 -3.01 -21.87 4.38
N VAL A 36 -2.03 -21.23 3.74
CA VAL A 36 -1.60 -21.53 2.36
C VAL A 36 -0.26 -22.25 2.34
N PHE A 37 -0.13 -23.29 1.52
CA PHE A 37 1.12 -24.04 1.36
C PHE A 37 2.25 -23.17 0.78
N SER A 38 3.48 -23.36 1.27
CA SER A 38 4.66 -22.68 0.70
C SER A 38 4.82 -22.84 -0.82
N GLY A 39 4.42 -24.00 -1.36
CA GLY A 39 4.53 -24.29 -2.79
C GLY A 39 3.61 -23.40 -3.64
N SER A 40 2.38 -23.15 -3.17
CA SER A 40 1.43 -22.28 -3.89
C SER A 40 1.95 -20.85 -3.99
N PHE A 41 2.58 -20.31 -2.92
CA PHE A 41 3.26 -19.01 -3.02
C PHE A 41 4.37 -19.03 -4.06
N ILE A 42 5.23 -20.05 -4.06
CA ILE A 42 6.35 -20.16 -5.01
C ILE A 42 5.84 -20.22 -6.44
N GLU A 43 4.79 -21.01 -6.69
CA GLU A 43 4.20 -21.17 -8.01
C GLU A 43 3.59 -19.86 -8.52
N VAL A 44 2.74 -19.20 -7.74
CA VAL A 44 2.17 -17.90 -8.12
C VAL A 44 3.29 -16.85 -8.32
N PHE A 45 4.31 -16.87 -7.45
CA PHE A 45 5.32 -15.81 -7.43
C PHE A 45 6.33 -15.95 -8.55
N ALA A 46 6.60 -17.17 -9.01
CA ALA A 46 7.38 -17.41 -10.21
C ALA A 46 6.75 -16.74 -11.45
N ARG A 47 5.41 -16.71 -11.53
CA ARG A 47 4.67 -16.13 -12.67
C ARG A 47 4.71 -14.61 -12.73
N VAL A 48 4.99 -13.95 -11.59
CA VAL A 48 5.26 -12.50 -11.53
C VAL A 48 6.77 -12.17 -11.59
N GLY A 49 7.63 -13.18 -11.79
CA GLY A 49 9.08 -13.01 -11.90
C GLY A 49 9.85 -13.02 -10.57
N VAL A 50 9.26 -13.50 -9.47
CA VAL A 50 9.94 -13.64 -8.17
C VAL A 50 10.46 -15.07 -8.00
N SER A 51 11.76 -15.20 -7.72
CA SER A 51 12.40 -16.51 -7.57
C SER A 51 11.91 -17.28 -6.34
N ALA A 52 11.96 -18.61 -6.41
CA ALA A 52 11.58 -19.47 -5.28
C ALA A 52 12.41 -19.20 -4.02
N GLU A 53 13.68 -18.81 -4.17
CA GLU A 53 14.54 -18.40 -3.05
C GLU A 53 14.06 -17.09 -2.42
N ALA A 54 13.75 -16.07 -3.24
CA ALA A 54 13.23 -14.79 -2.77
C ALA A 54 11.87 -14.95 -2.06
N THR A 55 11.00 -15.83 -2.55
CA THR A 55 9.72 -16.16 -1.91
C THR A 55 9.92 -16.81 -0.54
N ARG A 56 10.79 -17.83 -0.43
CA ARG A 56 11.10 -18.50 0.86
C ARG A 56 11.75 -17.56 1.87
N SER A 57 12.67 -16.70 1.41
CA SER A 57 13.30 -15.66 2.22
C SER A 57 12.25 -14.67 2.75
N THR A 58 11.30 -14.26 1.90
CA THR A 58 10.20 -13.36 2.27
C THR A 58 9.26 -14.00 3.30
N LEU A 59 8.83 -15.25 3.07
CA LEU A 59 8.02 -16.00 4.03
C LEU A 59 8.73 -16.10 5.40
N THR A 60 10.01 -16.45 5.40
CA THR A 60 10.79 -16.55 6.64
C THR A 60 10.90 -15.20 7.36
N ARG A 61 11.18 -14.12 6.62
CA ARG A 61 11.25 -12.77 7.18
C ARG A 61 9.92 -12.30 7.75
N MET A 62 8.81 -12.60 7.07
CA MET A 62 7.47 -12.24 7.54
C MET A 62 7.09 -13.03 8.80
N VAL A 63 7.44 -14.31 8.88
CA VAL A 63 7.29 -15.10 10.12
C VAL A 63 8.11 -14.50 11.27
N ASN A 64 9.40 -14.21 11.03
CA ASN A 64 10.28 -13.65 12.06
C ASN A 64 9.83 -12.26 12.55
N ARG A 65 9.07 -11.52 11.73
CA ARG A 65 8.48 -10.21 12.08
C ARG A 65 7.08 -10.33 12.71
N GLY A 66 6.60 -11.55 12.95
CA GLY A 66 5.26 -11.81 13.51
C GLY A 66 4.13 -11.39 12.56
N LEU A 67 4.35 -11.44 11.24
CA LEU A 67 3.33 -11.16 10.23
C LEU A 67 2.61 -12.45 9.79
N LEU A 68 3.31 -13.57 9.72
CA LEU A 68 2.74 -14.86 9.34
C LEU A 68 3.00 -15.90 10.44
N ARG A 69 2.06 -16.83 10.60
CA ARG A 69 2.23 -18.02 11.44
C ARG A 69 2.51 -19.23 10.57
N ARG A 70 3.32 -20.16 11.08
CA ARG A 70 3.58 -21.46 10.44
C ARG A 70 2.65 -22.53 11.02
N GLN A 71 2.01 -23.31 10.16
CA GLN A 71 1.23 -24.50 10.51
C GLN A 71 1.72 -25.71 9.72
N ARG A 72 2.20 -26.75 10.40
CA ARG A 72 2.72 -27.95 9.76
C ARG A 72 1.63 -29.01 9.67
N GLN A 73 1.46 -29.58 8.47
CA GLN A 73 0.58 -30.73 8.25
C GLN A 73 1.35 -31.80 7.48
N GLY A 74 1.70 -32.88 8.20
CA GLY A 74 2.58 -33.94 7.70
C GLY A 74 3.96 -33.40 7.30
N ARG A 75 4.26 -33.48 6.00
CA ARG A 75 5.53 -33.00 5.40
C ARG A 75 5.45 -31.59 4.81
N ARG A 76 4.25 -31.00 4.75
CA ARG A 76 4.01 -29.68 4.15
C ARG A 76 3.96 -28.58 5.20
N MET A 77 4.40 -27.40 4.81
CA MET A 77 4.41 -26.19 5.63
C MET A 77 3.42 -25.18 5.08
N TYR A 78 2.43 -24.81 5.89
CA TYR A 78 1.40 -23.84 5.57
C TYR A 78 1.61 -22.55 6.36
N PHE A 79 1.14 -21.43 5.80
CA PHE A 79 1.29 -20.10 6.39
C PHE A 79 -0.08 -19.44 6.54
N GLY A 80 -0.40 -19.06 7.77
CA GLY A 80 -1.62 -18.35 8.15
C GLY A 80 -1.35 -16.90 8.53
N LEU A 81 -2.42 -16.10 8.59
CA LEU A 81 -2.35 -14.70 8.98
C LEU A 81 -2.21 -14.57 10.50
N THR A 82 -1.46 -13.56 10.93
CA THR A 82 -1.50 -13.08 12.33
C THR A 82 -2.47 -11.91 12.44
N ARG A 83 -2.91 -11.58 13.66
CA ARG A 83 -3.76 -10.40 13.92
C ARG A 83 -3.15 -9.11 13.35
N ARG A 84 -1.83 -8.95 13.51
CA ARG A 84 -1.09 -7.82 12.95
C ARG A 84 -1.22 -7.72 11.43
N THR A 85 -1.18 -8.85 10.72
CA THR A 85 -1.33 -8.84 9.26
C THR A 85 -2.78 -8.62 8.86
N VAL A 86 -3.76 -9.14 9.61
CA VAL A 86 -5.19 -8.84 9.40
C VAL A 86 -5.42 -7.33 9.46
N ASP A 87 -4.87 -6.62 10.46
CA ASP A 87 -4.99 -5.16 10.57
C ASP A 87 -4.36 -4.43 9.36
N ILE A 88 -3.19 -4.89 8.89
CA ILE A 88 -2.52 -4.34 7.71
C ILE A 88 -3.35 -4.56 6.43
N LEU A 89 -3.92 -5.75 6.25
CA LEU A 89 -4.72 -6.09 5.07
C LEU A 89 -6.06 -5.35 5.09
N LYS A 90 -6.68 -5.18 6.26
CA LYS A 90 -7.87 -4.36 6.44
C LYS A 90 -7.64 -2.89 6.08
N ASP A 91 -6.54 -2.28 6.54
CA ASP A 91 -6.15 -0.91 6.12
C ASP A 91 -5.94 -0.84 4.59
N GLY A 92 -5.26 -1.83 4.01
CA GLY A 92 -5.09 -1.93 2.56
C GLY A 92 -6.41 -2.00 1.79
N GLU A 93 -7.35 -2.85 2.23
CA GLU A 93 -8.69 -2.99 1.66
C GLU A 93 -9.49 -1.68 1.73
N GLN A 94 -9.46 -1.00 2.88
CA GLN A 94 -10.10 0.30 3.06
C GLN A 94 -9.53 1.34 2.10
N ARG A 95 -8.21 1.39 1.92
CA ARG A 95 -7.56 2.35 1.02
C ARG A 95 -7.87 2.11 -0.45
N VAL A 96 -7.93 0.85 -0.89
CA VAL A 96 -8.14 0.51 -2.30
C VAL A 96 -9.60 0.67 -2.69
N TRP A 97 -10.53 0.22 -1.85
CA TRP A 97 -11.93 0.07 -2.25
C TRP A 97 -12.88 1.13 -1.67
N HIS A 98 -12.55 1.67 -0.50
CA HIS A 98 -13.49 2.49 0.27
C HIS A 98 -13.06 3.95 0.43
N THR A 99 -11.83 4.30 0.03
CA THR A 99 -11.38 5.68 0.05
C THR A 99 -11.05 6.22 -1.33
N GLY A 100 -11.51 7.43 -1.62
CA GLY A 100 -11.06 8.19 -2.78
C GLY A 100 -9.59 8.61 -2.66
N VAL A 101 -8.93 8.74 -3.81
CA VAL A 101 -7.56 9.29 -3.91
C VAL A 101 -7.50 10.82 -3.84
N VAL A 102 -8.66 11.47 -3.85
CA VAL A 102 -8.78 12.92 -3.61
C VAL A 102 -9.74 13.14 -2.45
N ASN A 103 -9.47 14.18 -1.65
CA ASN A 103 -10.40 14.60 -0.61
C ASN A 103 -11.55 15.40 -1.26
N THR A 104 -12.77 14.87 -1.11
CA THR A 104 -14.01 15.48 -1.63
C THR A 104 -14.74 16.33 -0.59
N ASP A 105 -14.17 16.54 0.59
CA ASP A 105 -14.75 17.42 1.61
C ASP A 105 -14.84 18.86 1.08
N GLU A 106 -16.06 19.37 1.13
CA GLU A 106 -16.37 20.75 0.77
C GLU A 106 -15.80 21.74 1.78
N ARG A 107 -15.57 21.30 3.02
CA ARG A 107 -14.96 22.10 4.07
C ARG A 107 -13.45 22.12 3.87
N ASP A 108 -12.86 23.31 3.86
CA ASP A 108 -11.42 23.52 3.79
C ASP A 108 -10.72 23.28 5.12
N ARG A 109 -10.98 22.11 5.72
CA ARG A 109 -10.41 21.74 7.01
C ARG A 109 -9.10 20.99 6.88
N TRP A 110 -8.16 21.42 7.70
CA TRP A 110 -6.80 20.91 7.78
C TRP A 110 -6.46 20.57 9.21
N THR A 111 -5.63 19.55 9.39
CA THR A 111 -5.01 19.27 10.68
C THR A 111 -3.63 19.88 10.71
N LEU A 112 -3.39 20.80 11.64
CA LEU A 112 -2.07 21.36 11.93
C LEU A 112 -1.51 20.68 13.16
N ILE A 113 -0.25 20.23 13.08
CA ILE A 113 0.51 19.72 14.21
C ILE A 113 1.81 20.50 14.37
N GLY A 114 1.88 21.22 15.49
CA GLY A 114 3.09 21.89 15.96
C GLY A 114 3.79 21.04 17.01
N PHE A 115 5.10 20.90 16.94
CA PHE A 115 5.89 20.26 17.98
C PHE A 115 7.20 21.01 18.23
N SER A 116 7.55 21.12 19.52
CA SER A 116 8.84 21.65 19.96
C SER A 116 9.50 20.62 20.86
N LEU A 117 10.46 19.88 20.31
CA LEU A 117 11.22 18.86 21.03
C LEU A 117 12.59 19.42 21.44
N PRO A 118 13.13 19.06 22.60
CA PRO A 118 14.52 19.38 22.97
C PRO A 118 15.54 18.89 21.95
N GLU A 119 16.72 19.52 21.89
CA GLU A 119 17.80 19.08 20.99
C GLU A 119 18.28 17.66 21.28
N SER A 120 18.22 17.22 22.54
CA SER A 120 18.59 15.86 22.95
C SER A 120 17.69 14.77 22.36
N TRP A 121 16.51 15.10 21.83
CA TRP A 121 15.48 14.18 21.33
C TRP A 121 15.49 14.07 19.81
N GLN A 122 16.68 14.01 19.20
CA GLN A 122 16.80 13.95 17.73
C GLN A 122 16.14 12.69 17.16
N ARG A 123 16.32 11.55 17.83
CA ARG A 123 15.76 10.26 17.39
C ARG A 123 14.23 10.30 17.38
N GLU A 124 13.62 10.78 18.45
CA GLU A 124 12.17 10.92 18.61
C GLU A 124 11.61 11.89 17.57
N ARG A 125 12.34 12.98 17.28
CA ARG A 125 11.98 13.92 16.21
C ARG A 125 11.98 13.25 14.83
N HIS A 126 12.99 12.45 14.51
CA HIS A 126 13.05 11.71 13.24
C HIS A 126 11.94 10.66 13.15
N GLU A 127 11.62 10.00 14.26
CA GLU A 127 10.53 9.03 14.32
C GLU A 127 9.17 9.71 14.14
N LEU A 128 8.90 10.82 14.85
CA LEU A 128 7.67 11.59 14.71
C LEU A 128 7.47 12.08 13.27
N ARG A 129 8.50 12.69 12.67
CA ARG A 129 8.45 13.14 11.25
C ARG A 129 8.15 11.99 10.30
N SER A 130 8.75 10.82 10.55
CA SER A 130 8.48 9.63 9.75
C SER A 130 7.01 9.21 9.87
N ARG A 131 6.48 9.11 11.10
CA ARG A 131 5.06 8.77 11.34
C ARG A 131 4.10 9.79 10.73
N LEU A 132 4.45 11.08 10.77
CA LEU A 132 3.68 12.16 10.15
C LEU A 132 3.59 12.02 8.63
N ILE A 133 4.72 11.76 7.95
CA ILE A 133 4.73 11.48 6.50
C ILE A 133 3.83 10.28 6.19
N TRP A 134 3.93 9.20 6.98
CA TRP A 134 3.07 8.02 6.83
C TRP A 134 1.58 8.31 7.03
N ALA A 135 1.25 9.30 7.86
CA ALA A 135 -0.12 9.75 8.10
C ALA A 135 -0.60 10.82 7.10
N GLY A 136 0.19 11.14 6.07
CA GLY A 136 -0.18 12.11 5.02
C GLY A 136 0.09 13.57 5.37
N PHE A 137 0.88 13.85 6.41
CA PHE A 137 1.28 15.21 6.72
C PHE A 137 2.45 15.67 5.86
N GLY A 138 2.37 16.90 5.37
CA GLY A 138 3.47 17.66 4.75
C GLY A 138 4.09 18.68 5.72
N PRO A 139 5.41 18.92 5.65
CA PRO A 139 6.05 19.96 6.46
C PRO A 139 5.67 21.35 5.95
N LEU A 140 5.28 22.25 6.86
CA LEU A 140 5.12 23.69 6.59
C LEU A 140 6.35 24.49 6.99
N GLN A 141 6.84 24.22 8.21
CA GLN A 141 7.99 24.89 8.81
C GLN A 141 8.69 23.93 9.78
N ASN A 142 9.80 24.36 10.36
CA ASN A 142 10.48 23.59 11.41
C ASN A 142 9.54 23.35 12.59
N GLY A 143 9.15 22.09 12.78
CA GLY A 143 8.23 21.70 13.84
C GLY A 143 6.76 21.99 13.58
N LEU A 144 6.36 22.42 12.37
CA LEU A 144 4.96 22.62 11.99
C LEU A 144 4.63 21.82 10.73
N TRP A 145 3.59 20.99 10.82
CA TRP A 145 3.14 20.10 9.74
C TRP A 145 1.65 20.23 9.54
N ILE A 146 1.20 19.92 8.32
CA ILE A 146 -0.19 20.03 7.91
C ILE A 146 -0.64 18.75 7.21
N ALA A 147 -1.87 18.31 7.42
CA ALA A 147 -2.52 17.24 6.64
C ALA A 147 -3.91 17.69 6.18
N PRO A 148 -4.37 17.25 4.99
CA PRO A 148 -5.74 17.49 4.58
C PRO A 148 -6.71 16.70 5.47
N ALA A 149 -7.91 17.26 5.68
CA ALA A 149 -8.94 16.71 6.55
C ALA A 149 -8.56 16.66 8.04
N GLU A 150 -9.49 16.19 8.86
CA GLU A 150 -9.31 15.91 10.28
C GLU A 150 -8.64 14.53 10.44
N VAL A 151 -7.42 14.52 10.95
CA VAL A 151 -6.64 13.30 11.21
C VAL A 151 -6.51 13.08 12.70
N ASP A 152 -6.89 11.90 13.19
CA ASP A 152 -6.61 11.52 14.57
C ASP A 152 -5.11 11.28 14.76
N VAL A 153 -4.46 12.23 15.42
CA VAL A 153 -3.02 12.20 15.70
C VAL A 153 -2.66 11.36 16.92
N THR A 154 -3.63 10.86 17.68
CA THR A 154 -3.40 10.26 19.00
C THR A 154 -2.43 9.09 18.91
N GLU A 155 -2.64 8.18 17.95
CA GLU A 155 -1.76 7.05 17.70
C GLU A 155 -0.42 7.46 17.05
N ILE A 156 -0.36 8.59 16.35
CA ILE A 156 0.88 9.12 15.76
C ILE A 156 1.85 9.53 16.87
N VAL A 157 1.36 10.26 17.87
CA VAL A 157 2.16 10.80 18.99
C VAL A 157 2.33 9.83 20.15
N LYS A 158 1.57 8.74 20.16
CA LYS A 158 1.62 7.68 21.17
C LYS A 158 3.01 7.06 21.24
N ASP A 159 3.41 6.69 22.46
CA ASP A 159 4.68 6.03 22.78
C ASP A 159 5.96 6.87 22.53
N LEU A 160 5.84 8.10 22.04
CA LEU A 160 6.99 9.01 21.85
C LEU A 160 7.31 9.84 23.09
N GLY A 161 6.49 9.77 24.15
CA GLY A 161 6.59 10.67 25.32
C GLY A 161 6.42 12.16 24.97
N ALA A 162 6.05 12.47 23.72
CA ALA A 162 6.05 13.81 23.15
C ALA A 162 4.70 14.52 23.29
N GLN A 163 3.69 13.90 23.90
CA GLN A 163 2.33 14.44 23.99
C GLN A 163 2.29 15.85 24.58
N ALA A 164 3.09 16.11 25.62
CA ALA A 164 3.18 17.45 26.24
C ALA A 164 3.82 18.51 25.31
N ASN A 165 4.60 18.08 24.33
CA ASN A 165 5.39 18.91 23.42
C ASN A 165 4.72 19.12 22.06
N VAL A 166 3.52 18.57 21.88
CA VAL A 166 2.74 18.63 20.64
C VAL A 166 1.48 19.47 20.87
N LYS A 167 1.12 20.29 19.88
CA LYS A 167 -0.14 21.01 19.80
C LYS A 167 -0.80 20.67 18.48
N VAL A 168 -2.08 20.28 18.53
CA VAL A 168 -2.85 19.91 17.34
C VAL A 168 -4.09 20.76 17.25
N PHE A 169 -4.36 21.27 16.04
CA PHE A 169 -5.51 22.12 15.74
C PHE A 169 -6.17 21.64 14.46
N ALA A 170 -7.51 21.64 14.45
CA ALA A 170 -8.24 21.79 13.21
C ALA A 170 -8.14 23.27 12.78
N ALA A 171 -7.87 23.51 11.51
CA ALA A 171 -7.66 24.84 10.97
C ALA A 171 -8.33 25.00 9.60
N GLU A 172 -8.68 26.23 9.28
CA GLU A 172 -9.16 26.67 7.97
C GLU A 172 -8.22 27.76 7.45
N PRO A 173 -7.87 27.76 6.16
CA PRO A 173 -6.98 28.77 5.59
C PRO A 173 -7.68 30.13 5.53
N LEU A 174 -6.97 31.19 5.93
CA LEU A 174 -7.43 32.57 5.83
C LEU A 174 -6.49 33.37 4.92
N PRO A 175 -6.98 34.41 4.22
CA PRO A 175 -6.11 35.37 3.55
C PRO A 175 -5.08 35.97 4.53
N PRO A 176 -3.82 36.19 4.10
CA PRO A 176 -3.31 36.10 2.74
C PRO A 176 -2.75 34.73 2.33
N THR A 177 -3.03 33.64 3.05
CA THR A 177 -2.46 32.31 2.75
C THR A 177 -2.92 31.78 1.39
N ASP A 178 -1.97 31.58 0.48
CA ASP A 178 -2.18 30.86 -0.77
C ASP A 178 -2.00 29.35 -0.54
N MET A 179 -3.12 28.65 -0.43
CA MET A 179 -3.12 27.21 -0.19
C MET A 179 -2.58 26.40 -1.37
N ARG A 180 -2.70 26.87 -2.62
CA ARG A 180 -2.12 26.13 -3.76
C ARG A 180 -0.61 26.12 -3.66
N ARG A 181 -0.02 27.29 -3.38
CA ARG A 181 1.43 27.42 -3.17
C ARG A 181 1.90 26.62 -1.96
N LEU A 182 1.19 26.71 -0.84
CA LEU A 182 1.52 25.96 0.37
C LEU A 182 1.51 24.44 0.12
N VAL A 183 0.52 23.93 -0.61
CA VAL A 183 0.45 22.50 -0.96
C VAL A 183 1.59 22.10 -1.90
N GLN A 184 1.96 22.95 -2.86
CA GLN A 184 3.13 22.72 -3.73
C GLN A 184 4.44 22.67 -2.95
N ASP A 185 4.60 23.52 -1.94
CA ASP A 185 5.82 23.58 -1.13
C ASP A 185 5.90 22.42 -0.10
N ALA A 186 4.75 22.01 0.46
CA ALA A 186 4.68 20.98 1.50
C ALA A 186 4.68 19.54 0.94
N TYR A 187 4.26 19.34 -0.30
CA TYR A 187 4.11 18.02 -0.91
C TYR A 187 4.83 17.93 -2.25
N ASN A 188 5.50 16.82 -2.51
CA ASN A 188 6.12 16.56 -3.81
C ASN A 188 5.07 16.14 -4.85
N LEU A 189 4.29 17.11 -5.34
CA LEU A 189 3.22 16.87 -6.31
C LEU A 189 3.76 16.34 -7.64
N THR A 190 4.94 16.79 -8.08
CA THR A 190 5.56 16.34 -9.34
C THR A 190 5.84 14.84 -9.32
N ASP A 191 6.41 14.33 -8.22
CA ASP A 191 6.65 12.89 -8.07
C ASP A 191 5.34 12.09 -8.01
N LEU A 192 4.36 12.58 -7.25
CA LEU A 192 3.06 11.91 -7.11
C LEU A 192 2.30 11.85 -8.45
N GLU A 193 2.27 12.98 -9.17
CA GLU A 193 1.67 13.07 -10.51
C GLU A 193 2.38 12.12 -11.49
N GLY A 194 3.71 12.10 -11.47
CA GLY A 194 4.50 11.21 -12.32
C GLY A 194 4.19 9.73 -12.07
N ARG A 195 4.00 9.33 -10.82
CA ARG A 195 3.61 7.95 -10.47
C ARG A 195 2.21 7.59 -10.96
N TYR A 196 1.25 8.50 -10.86
CA TYR A 196 -0.08 8.30 -11.45
C TYR A 196 -0.06 8.22 -12.97
N ARG A 197 0.69 9.10 -13.63
CA ARG A 197 0.86 9.05 -15.09
C ARG A 197 1.53 7.75 -15.53
N ALA A 198 2.60 7.32 -14.87
CA ALA A 198 3.24 6.05 -15.17
C ALA A 198 2.30 4.83 -14.99
N PHE A 199 1.42 4.88 -13.98
CA PHE A 199 0.38 3.87 -13.81
C PHE A 199 -0.61 3.88 -14.99
N LEU A 200 -1.11 5.06 -15.37
CA LEU A 200 -2.03 5.19 -16.50
C LEU A 200 -1.37 4.78 -17.82
N ASP A 201 -0.13 5.17 -18.05
CA ASP A 201 0.62 4.78 -19.24
C ASP A 201 0.71 3.27 -19.38
N ARG A 202 0.79 2.53 -18.26
CA ARG A 202 0.87 1.07 -18.27
C ARG A 202 -0.50 0.39 -18.35
N TRP A 203 -1.49 0.91 -17.62
CA TRP A 203 -2.75 0.22 -17.35
C TRP A 203 -3.96 0.76 -18.12
N ASP A 204 -3.96 2.04 -18.50
CA ASP A 204 -5.05 2.66 -19.27
C ASP A 204 -4.92 2.36 -20.78
N ARG A 205 -4.92 1.07 -21.10
CA ARG A 205 -4.78 0.53 -22.46
C ARG A 205 -5.76 -0.64 -22.67
N PRO A 206 -6.17 -0.96 -23.90
CA PRO A 206 -7.08 -2.08 -24.17
C PRO A 206 -6.56 -3.43 -23.64
N GLU A 207 -5.26 -3.65 -23.77
CA GLU A 207 -4.58 -4.88 -23.37
C GLU A 207 -3.31 -4.55 -22.56
N PRO A 208 -3.46 -4.28 -21.24
CA PRO A 208 -2.34 -3.85 -20.41
C PRO A 208 -1.54 -5.05 -19.89
N LEU A 209 -0.22 -5.04 -20.06
CA LEU A 209 0.69 -6.12 -19.66
C LEU A 209 0.52 -7.43 -20.48
N PRO A 210 0.62 -7.38 -21.82
CA PRO A 210 0.40 -8.54 -22.70
C PRO A 210 1.35 -9.71 -22.46
N GLU A 211 2.51 -9.47 -21.84
CA GLU A 211 3.49 -10.49 -21.45
C GLU A 211 3.09 -11.29 -20.20
N ALA A 212 2.04 -10.88 -19.48
CA ALA A 212 1.53 -11.62 -18.33
C ALA A 212 0.85 -12.92 -18.77
N ALA A 213 1.12 -13.99 -18.04
CA ALA A 213 0.61 -15.32 -18.37
C ALA A 213 -0.92 -15.44 -18.26
N ASP A 214 -1.55 -14.66 -17.38
CA ASP A 214 -3.00 -14.62 -17.15
C ASP A 214 -3.42 -13.38 -16.33
N ASP A 215 -4.71 -13.27 -16.05
CA ASP A 215 -5.29 -12.20 -15.24
C ASP A 215 -4.92 -12.25 -13.74
N LEU A 216 -4.49 -13.41 -13.21
CA LEU A 216 -3.95 -13.48 -11.84
C LEU A 216 -2.66 -12.66 -11.74
N VAL A 217 -1.74 -12.85 -12.70
CA VAL A 217 -0.50 -12.07 -12.77
C VAL A 217 -0.80 -10.59 -12.98
N ARG A 218 -1.70 -10.24 -13.91
CA ARG A 218 -2.08 -8.82 -14.17
C ARG A 218 -2.65 -8.16 -12.92
N SER A 219 -3.59 -8.83 -12.24
CA SER A 219 -4.21 -8.33 -11.02
C SER A 219 -3.18 -8.11 -9.91
N LEU A 220 -2.28 -9.07 -9.67
CA LEU A 220 -1.26 -8.95 -8.63
C LEU A 220 -0.27 -7.81 -8.90
N VAL A 221 0.20 -7.65 -10.14
CA VAL A 221 1.12 -6.57 -10.51
C VAL A 221 0.42 -5.21 -10.38
N MET A 222 -0.76 -5.07 -11.00
CA MET A 222 -1.55 -3.83 -10.97
C MET A 222 -1.85 -3.37 -9.55
N LEU A 223 -2.40 -4.26 -8.71
CA LEU A 223 -2.77 -3.90 -7.34
C LEU A 223 -1.54 -3.59 -6.49
N THR A 224 -0.42 -4.27 -6.71
CA THR A 224 0.83 -3.98 -5.99
C THR A 224 1.38 -2.60 -6.36
N GLU A 225 1.33 -2.21 -7.63
CA GLU A 225 1.73 -0.88 -8.08
C GLU A 225 0.77 0.19 -7.55
N TRP A 226 -0.54 -0.03 -7.67
CA TRP A 226 -1.56 0.87 -7.15
C TRP A 226 -1.39 1.14 -5.65
N LEU A 227 -1.21 0.08 -4.86
CA LEU A 227 -0.97 0.17 -3.42
C LEU A 227 0.29 0.98 -3.09
N GLN A 228 1.33 0.94 -3.91
CA GLN A 228 2.54 1.75 -3.67
C GLN A 228 2.28 3.25 -3.85
N ILE A 229 1.38 3.62 -4.77
CA ILE A 229 1.00 5.03 -5.00
C ILE A 229 0.15 5.52 -3.82
N ILE A 230 -1.00 4.87 -3.58
CA ILE A 230 -2.00 5.36 -2.62
C ILE A 230 -1.56 5.28 -1.15
N ARG A 231 -0.54 4.47 -0.82
CA ARG A 231 0.03 4.42 0.54
C ARG A 231 0.79 5.69 0.93
N THR A 232 1.25 6.45 -0.06
CA THR A 232 2.00 7.69 0.13
C THR A 232 1.22 8.92 -0.34
N ASP A 233 0.02 8.72 -0.87
CA ASP A 233 -0.82 9.80 -1.32
C ASP A 233 -1.44 10.51 -0.10
N PRO A 234 -1.21 11.83 0.08
CA PRO A 234 -1.81 12.61 1.16
C PRO A 234 -3.32 12.86 0.98
N ARG A 235 -3.90 12.53 -0.17
CA ARG A 235 -5.30 12.70 -0.57
C ARG A 235 -5.74 14.15 -0.50
N LEU A 236 -4.98 15.02 -1.16
CA LEU A 236 -5.24 16.45 -1.17
C LEU A 236 -6.58 16.79 -1.86
N PRO A 237 -7.26 17.87 -1.46
CA PRO A 237 -8.43 18.36 -2.16
C PRO A 237 -8.08 18.77 -3.60
N LEU A 238 -8.89 18.33 -4.57
CA LEU A 238 -8.65 18.56 -6.00
C LEU A 238 -8.49 20.05 -6.36
N ARG A 239 -9.18 20.94 -5.65
CA ARG A 239 -9.10 22.40 -5.83
C ARG A 239 -7.70 22.99 -5.61
N TYR A 240 -6.83 22.31 -4.88
CA TYR A 240 -5.44 22.73 -4.64
C TYR A 240 -4.42 22.06 -5.56
N LEU A 241 -4.87 21.12 -6.39
CA LEU A 241 -4.01 20.39 -7.30
C LEU A 241 -3.93 21.09 -8.68
N PRO A 242 -2.87 20.81 -9.47
CA PRO A 242 -2.80 21.23 -10.86
C PRO A 242 -4.02 20.79 -11.67
N PRO A 243 -4.37 21.51 -12.76
CA PRO A 243 -5.34 21.05 -13.75
C PRO A 243 -4.97 19.65 -14.28
N ASP A 244 -5.97 18.90 -14.73
CA ASP A 244 -5.82 17.55 -15.32
C ASP A 244 -5.12 16.53 -14.41
N TRP A 245 -5.32 16.66 -13.09
CA TRP A 245 -4.74 15.75 -12.11
C TRP A 245 -5.17 14.29 -12.36
N PRO A 246 -4.21 13.34 -12.50
CA PRO A 246 -4.49 12.00 -13.04
C PRO A 246 -5.12 11.02 -12.03
N ALA A 247 -5.16 11.36 -10.73
CA ALA A 247 -5.45 10.39 -9.67
C ALA A 247 -6.82 9.71 -9.81
N GLU A 248 -7.89 10.47 -10.04
CA GLU A 248 -9.23 9.89 -10.16
C GLU A 248 -9.37 8.97 -11.38
N ARG A 249 -8.73 9.32 -12.50
CA ARG A 249 -8.68 8.46 -13.70
C ARG A 249 -7.94 7.16 -13.39
N ALA A 250 -6.81 7.25 -12.69
CA ALA A 250 -6.03 6.08 -12.29
C ALA A 250 -6.81 5.15 -11.35
N GLN A 251 -7.55 5.71 -10.38
CA GLN A 251 -8.42 4.93 -9.50
C GLN A 251 -9.52 4.21 -10.30
N ARG A 252 -10.19 4.92 -11.23
CA ARG A 252 -11.23 4.31 -12.10
C ARG A 252 -10.66 3.15 -12.91
N VAL A 253 -9.52 3.35 -13.57
CA VAL A 253 -8.82 2.31 -14.36
C VAL A 253 -8.47 1.10 -13.49
N CYS A 254 -7.90 1.32 -12.30
CA CYS A 254 -7.58 0.24 -11.37
C CYS A 254 -8.82 -0.59 -10.99
N HIS A 255 -9.92 0.08 -10.65
CA HIS A 255 -11.18 -0.57 -10.25
C HIS A 255 -11.83 -1.32 -11.42
N GLU A 256 -11.82 -0.75 -12.63
CA GLU A 256 -12.35 -1.36 -13.84
C GLU A 256 -11.58 -2.63 -14.21
N LEU A 257 -10.25 -2.54 -14.26
CA LEU A 257 -9.40 -3.67 -14.55
C LEU A 257 -9.47 -4.75 -13.48
N TYR A 258 -9.56 -4.38 -12.20
CA TYR A 258 -9.75 -5.37 -11.13
C TYR A 258 -11.02 -6.18 -11.37
N ARG A 259 -12.15 -5.53 -11.68
CA ARG A 259 -13.40 -6.22 -11.99
C ARG A 259 -13.28 -7.10 -13.24
N ARG A 260 -12.58 -6.63 -14.28
CA ARG A 260 -12.33 -7.38 -15.52
C ARG A 260 -11.50 -8.65 -15.26
N PHE A 261 -10.41 -8.54 -14.50
CA PHE A 261 -9.47 -9.64 -14.25
C PHE A 261 -9.96 -10.65 -13.21
N ARG A 262 -10.84 -10.23 -12.30
CA ARG A 262 -11.24 -11.04 -11.14
C ARG A 262 -11.76 -12.45 -11.45
N PRO A 263 -12.60 -12.68 -12.48
CA PRO A 263 -13.14 -14.01 -12.76
C PRO A 263 -12.03 -15.03 -13.08
N GLU A 264 -11.15 -14.72 -14.03
CA GLU A 264 -10.04 -15.62 -14.37
C GLU A 264 -9.02 -15.68 -13.23
N ALA A 265 -8.66 -14.55 -12.64
CA ALA A 265 -7.70 -14.51 -11.54
C ALA A 265 -8.11 -15.39 -10.36
N THR A 266 -9.41 -15.42 -10.02
CA THR A 266 -9.95 -16.27 -8.94
C THR A 266 -9.90 -17.75 -9.32
N ARG A 267 -10.28 -18.09 -10.57
CA ARG A 267 -10.21 -19.47 -11.06
C ARG A 267 -8.78 -20.00 -10.99
N VAL A 268 -7.81 -19.27 -11.55
CA VAL A 268 -6.42 -19.71 -11.57
C VAL A 268 -5.83 -19.78 -10.15
N ALA A 269 -6.15 -18.81 -9.28
CA ALA A 269 -5.73 -18.89 -7.88
C ALA A 269 -6.26 -20.15 -7.20
N SER A 270 -7.53 -20.52 -7.42
CA SER A 270 -8.14 -21.71 -6.83
C SER A 270 -7.51 -23.02 -7.31
N GLU A 271 -7.00 -23.06 -8.55
CA GLU A 271 -6.30 -24.22 -9.11
C GLU A 271 -4.89 -24.41 -8.52
N ILE A 272 -4.21 -23.31 -8.16
CA ILE A 272 -2.85 -23.33 -7.62
C ILE A 272 -2.83 -23.44 -6.09
N LEU A 273 -3.86 -22.94 -5.41
CA LEU A 273 -3.92 -22.83 -3.95
C LEU A 273 -4.13 -24.19 -3.27
N ASP A 274 -3.09 -24.70 -2.63
CA ASP A 274 -3.16 -25.77 -1.65
C ASP A 274 -3.33 -25.15 -0.26
N THR A 275 -4.49 -25.37 0.33
CA THR A 275 -4.93 -24.72 1.57
C THR A 275 -5.45 -25.72 2.59
N VAL A 276 -5.34 -25.35 3.86
CA VAL A 276 -5.85 -26.11 5.00
C VAL A 276 -6.53 -25.13 5.96
N PRO A 277 -7.53 -25.58 6.74
CA PRO A 277 -8.12 -24.75 7.79
C PRO A 277 -7.04 -24.21 8.73
N ASP A 278 -7.17 -22.94 9.09
CA ASP A 278 -6.32 -22.34 10.11
C ASP A 278 -6.70 -22.90 11.48
N ALA A 279 -5.74 -23.53 12.18
CA ALA A 279 -5.96 -24.08 13.52
C ALA A 279 -6.04 -22.99 14.61
N ASP A 280 -5.58 -21.77 14.32
CA ASP A 280 -5.56 -20.64 15.26
C ASP A 280 -5.85 -19.33 14.51
N PRO A 281 -7.05 -19.16 13.94
CA PRO A 281 -7.36 -17.98 13.14
C PRO A 281 -7.30 -16.71 14.02
N PRO A 282 -6.75 -15.61 13.49
CA PRO A 282 -6.70 -14.35 14.22
C PRO A 282 -8.11 -13.84 14.51
N ARG A 283 -8.46 -13.76 15.79
CA ARG A 283 -9.71 -13.14 16.29
C ARG A 283 -9.65 -11.62 16.28
#